data_AF-A0A4S3KSH9-F1
#
_entry.id   AF-A0A4S3KSH9-F1
#
_cell.length_a   1.000
_cell.length_b   1.000
_cell.length_c   1.000
_cell.angle_alpha   90.00
_cell.angle_beta   90.00
_cell.angle_gamma   90.00
#
_symmetry.space_group_name_H-M   'P 1'
#
loop_
_entity.id
_entity.type
_entity.pdbx_description
1 polymer ?
#
loop_
_entity_poly.entity_id
_entity_poly.type
_entity_poly.pdbx_seq_one_letter_code
_entity_poly.pdbx_strand_id
1 'polypeptide(L)' 'MSHTTPATNAQRMRAAPCGSAGVVGILLASLEALAAAGQVDAACRFAGQACVSLRHDDAHGERQFNALLHRLAPRVPW' A
#
# COMPACT_ATOMS: atom_id res chain seq x y z
N MET A 1 -37.90 14.80 10.93
CA MET A 1 -37.46 13.71 10.04
C MET A 1 -36.00 13.96 9.70
N SER A 2 -35.10 13.49 10.57
CA SER A 2 -33.66 13.69 10.46
C SER A 2 -33.07 12.59 9.57
N HIS A 3 -32.57 12.93 8.38
CA HIS A 3 -31.84 11.99 7.55
C HIS A 3 -30.33 12.22 7.68
N THR A 4 -29.71 11.12 8.12
CA THR A 4 -28.33 10.63 8.13
C THR A 4 -27.30 11.28 7.19
N THR A 5 -26.08 11.40 7.74
CA THR A 5 -24.78 11.69 7.11
C THR A 5 -24.44 10.80 5.91
N PRO A 6 -23.47 11.19 5.08
CA PRO A 6 -22.23 10.42 5.13
C PRO A 6 -20.95 11.29 5.10
N ALA A 7 -20.07 11.02 6.05
CA ALA A 7 -18.63 11.19 5.87
C ALA A 7 -18.17 10.30 4.71
N THR A 8 -17.27 10.76 3.81
CA THR A 8 -16.33 9.88 3.07
C THR A 8 -15.28 10.61 2.20
N ASN A 9 -15.52 11.77 1.58
CA ASN A 9 -14.72 12.05 0.36
C ASN A 9 -13.66 13.19 0.38
N ALA A 10 -13.25 13.71 1.54
CA ALA A 10 -12.34 14.87 1.59
C ALA A 10 -10.84 14.53 1.74
N GLN A 11 -10.49 13.26 1.99
CA GLN A 11 -9.10 12.86 2.27
C GLN A 11 -8.38 12.28 1.03
N ARG A 12 -8.88 12.52 -0.18
CA ARG A 12 -8.36 11.91 -1.43
C ARG A 12 -7.24 12.69 -2.11
N MET A 13 -6.88 13.86 -1.60
CA MET A 13 -5.80 14.70 -2.14
C MET A 13 -5.03 15.34 -0.99
N ARG A 14 -4.01 14.66 -0.45
CA ARG A 14 -2.98 15.38 0.29
C ARG A 14 -1.59 14.89 -0.03
N ALA A 15 -0.76 15.88 -0.37
CA ALA A 15 0.65 15.87 -0.70
C ALA A 15 1.00 15.23 -2.05
N ALA A 16 1.28 16.10 -3.03
CA ALA A 16 2.11 15.73 -4.17
C ALA A 16 3.50 15.32 -3.62
N PRO A 17 3.94 14.07 -3.84
CA PRO A 17 5.24 13.63 -3.41
C PRO A 17 6.34 14.20 -4.29
N CYS A 18 7.42 14.70 -3.69
CA CYS A 18 8.63 15.00 -4.44
C CYS A 18 9.25 13.67 -4.94
N GLY A 19 9.26 13.49 -6.26
CA GLY A 19 10.04 12.51 -7.03
C GLY A 19 9.67 11.02 -6.89
N SER A 20 9.70 10.48 -5.68
CA SER A 20 9.70 9.03 -5.45
C SER A 20 8.77 8.63 -4.31
N ALA A 21 8.67 9.47 -3.27
CA ALA A 21 8.01 9.17 -2.00
C ALA A 21 6.52 8.83 -2.12
N GLY A 22 5.83 9.30 -3.16
CA GLY A 22 4.41 9.02 -3.33
C GLY A 22 4.09 8.25 -4.60
N VAL A 23 5.08 7.98 -5.46
CA VAL A 23 4.98 6.77 -6.29
C VAL A 23 4.97 5.55 -5.36
N VAL A 24 5.85 5.52 -4.35
CA VAL A 24 5.84 4.51 -3.28
C VAL A 24 4.49 4.47 -2.55
N GLY A 25 3.96 5.63 -2.16
CA GLY A 25 2.64 5.72 -1.52
C GLY A 25 1.49 5.20 -2.38
N ILE A 26 1.47 5.54 -3.68
CA ILE A 26 0.45 5.03 -4.63
C ILE A 26 0.59 3.51 -4.79
N LEU A 27 1.82 2.99 -4.89
CA LEU A 27 2.06 1.56 -5.01
C LEU A 27 1.55 0.82 -3.76
N LEU A 28 1.85 1.30 -2.56
CA LEU A 28 1.37 0.71 -1.31
C LEU A 28 -0.15 0.67 -1.24
N ALA A 29 -0.81 1.79 -1.55
CA ALA A 29 -2.28 1.85 -1.57
C ALA A 29 -2.88 0.87 -2.61
N SER A 30 -2.22 0.69 -3.76
CA SER A 30 -2.64 -0.25 -4.79
C SER A 30 -2.51 -1.71 -4.34
N LEU A 31 -1.43 -2.04 -3.64
CA LEU A 31 -1.20 -3.38 -3.08
C LEU A 31 -2.19 -3.69 -1.94
N GLU A 32 -2.52 -2.71 -1.11
CA GLU A 32 -3.57 -2.84 -0.09
C GLU A 32 -4.95 -3.09 -0.73
N ALA A 33 -5.28 -2.38 -1.82
CA ALA A 33 -6.52 -2.60 -2.55
C ALA A 33 -6.58 -4.02 -3.19
N LEU A 34 -5.47 -4.52 -3.73
CA LEU A 34 -5.37 -5.89 -4.25
C LEU A 34 -5.60 -6.93 -3.15
N ALA A 35 -4.96 -6.75 -1.99
CA ALA A 35 -5.17 -7.63 -0.86
C ALA A 35 -6.63 -7.60 -0.36
N ALA A 36 -7.25 -6.42 -0.33
CA ALA A 36 -8.67 -6.26 0.02
C ALA A 36 -9.61 -6.93 -1.00
N ALA A 37 -9.22 -7.00 -2.27
CA ALA A 37 -9.94 -7.72 -3.32
C ALA A 37 -9.72 -9.25 -3.29
N GLY A 38 -9.02 -9.77 -2.28
CA GLY A 38 -8.72 -11.20 -2.15
C GLY A 38 -7.48 -11.65 -2.92
N GLN A 39 -6.78 -10.74 -3.62
CA GLN A 39 -5.53 -11.03 -4.34
C GLN A 39 -4.30 -10.87 -3.44
N VAL A 40 -4.34 -11.44 -2.24
CA VAL A 40 -3.28 -11.29 -1.22
C VAL A 40 -1.95 -11.87 -1.70
N ASP A 41 -1.96 -13.01 -2.41
CA ASP A 41 -0.75 -13.62 -2.98
C ASP A 41 -0.03 -12.68 -3.96
N ALA A 42 -0.77 -12.12 -4.92
CA ALA A 42 -0.25 -11.17 -5.88
C ALA A 42 0.30 -9.91 -5.18
N ALA A 43 -0.42 -9.39 -4.19
CA ALA A 43 0.01 -8.25 -3.40
C ALA A 43 1.34 -8.53 -2.66
N CYS A 44 1.47 -9.71 -2.03
CA CYS A 44 2.70 -10.14 -1.39
C CYS A 44 3.85 -10.26 -2.38
N ARG A 45 3.62 -10.88 -3.54
CA ARG A 45 4.66 -11.03 -4.58
C ARG A 45 5.19 -9.69 -5.06
N PHE A 46 4.30 -8.75 -5.37
CA PHE A 46 4.70 -7.42 -5.84
C PHE A 46 5.39 -6.60 -4.74
N ALA A 47 4.93 -6.68 -3.49
CA ALA A 47 5.61 -6.02 -2.37
C ALA A 47 7.04 -6.57 -2.17
N GLY A 48 7.24 -7.88 -2.32
CA GLY A 48 8.57 -8.51 -2.29
C GLY A 48 9.49 -8.02 -3.40
N GLN A 49 8.98 -7.93 -4.64
CA GLN A 49 9.76 -7.39 -5.75
C GLN A 49 10.14 -5.92 -5.55
N ALA A 50 9.25 -5.12 -4.97
CA ALA A 50 9.51 -3.72 -4.62
C ALA A 50 10.62 -3.61 -3.55
N CYS A 51 10.58 -4.43 -2.49
CA CYS A 51 11.66 -4.48 -1.48
C CYS A 51 13.02 -4.77 -2.11
N VAL A 52 13.12 -5.80 -2.97
CA VAL A 52 14.39 -6.15 -3.62
C VAL A 52 14.91 -5.00 -4.49
N SER A 53 14.01 -4.33 -5.21
CA SER A 53 14.36 -3.22 -6.11
C SER A 53 14.82 -1.98 -5.36
N LEU A 54 14.21 -1.69 -4.19
CA LEU A 54 14.50 -0.49 -3.40
C LEU A 54 15.63 -0.68 -2.40
N ARG A 55 16.03 -1.92 -2.08
CA ARG A 55 17.02 -2.23 -1.04
C ARG A 55 18.34 -1.45 -1.14
N HIS A 56 18.76 -1.08 -2.35
CA HIS A 56 20.03 -0.39 -2.59
C HIS A 56 19.86 1.09 -2.93
N ASP A 57 18.65 1.53 -3.30
CA ASP A 57 18.38 2.87 -3.84
C ASP A 57 17.62 3.74 -2.82
N ASP A 58 16.65 3.15 -2.12
CA ASP A 58 15.80 3.86 -1.16
C ASP A 58 15.41 2.97 0.03
N ALA A 59 16.21 3.07 1.10
CA ALA A 59 15.97 2.32 2.33
C ALA A 59 14.67 2.73 3.03
N HIS A 60 14.13 3.92 2.77
CA HIS A 60 12.86 4.34 3.34
C HIS A 60 11.68 3.61 2.69
N GLY A 61 11.61 3.60 1.37
CA GLY A 61 10.60 2.88 0.60
C GLY A 61 10.64 1.39 0.87
N GLU A 62 11.84 0.77 0.90
CA GLU A 62 12.01 -0.64 1.24
C GLU A 62 11.33 -1.00 2.58
N ARG A 63 11.56 -0.21 3.63
CA ARG A 63 10.92 -0.42 4.94
C ARG A 63 9.40 -0.35 4.89
N GLN A 64 8.83 0.53 4.06
CA GLN A 64 7.38 0.66 3.93
C GLN A 64 6.76 -0.57 3.24
N PHE A 65 7.37 -1.08 2.19
CA PHE A 65 6.94 -2.32 1.53
C PHE A 65 7.12 -3.54 2.44
N ASN A 66 8.23 -3.60 3.18
CA ASN A 66 8.47 -4.68 4.13
C ASN A 66 7.41 -4.67 5.25
N ALA A 67 7.06 -3.49 5.78
CA ALA A 67 5.98 -3.36 6.75
C ALA A 67 4.63 -3.83 6.19
N LEU A 68 4.33 -3.54 4.92
CA LEU A 68 3.13 -4.05 4.26
C LEU A 68 3.15 -5.59 4.14
N LEU A 69 4.29 -6.18 3.74
CA LEU A 69 4.46 -7.64 3.66
C LEU A 69 4.17 -8.32 4.98
N HIS A 70 4.73 -7.83 6.08
CA HIS A 70 4.48 -8.38 7.41
C HIS A 70 3.01 -8.31 7.82
N ARG A 71 2.24 -7.34 7.31
CA ARG A 71 0.79 -7.24 7.55
C ARG A 71 -0.04 -8.17 6.66
N LEU A 72 0.44 -8.46 5.45
CA LEU A 72 -0.25 -9.31 4.49
C LEU A 72 0.05 -10.80 4.67
N ALA A 73 1.26 -11.15 5.13
CA ALA A 73 1.69 -12.54 5.33
C ALA A 73 0.70 -13.40 6.17
N PRO A 74 0.10 -12.90 7.27
CA PRO A 74 -0.90 -13.67 8.03
C PRO A 74 -2.24 -13.86 7.30
N ARG A 75 -2.48 -13.12 6.22
CA ARG A 75 -3.74 -13.13 5.45
C ARG A 75 -3.65 -14.07 4.24
N VAL A 76 -2.49 -14.66 3.97
CA VAL A 76 -2.34 -15.69 2.94
C VAL A 76 -2.81 -17.01 3.56
N PRO A 77 -3.94 -17.58 3.11
CA PRO A 77 -4.28 -18.94 3.49
C PRO A 77 -3.22 -19.87 2.90
N TRP A 78 -2.50 -20.56 3.77
CA TRP A 78 -1.55 -21.62 3.40
C TRP A 78 -2.28 -22.83 2.81
#